data_AF-A0A0X8JQM8-F1
#
_entry.id   AF-A0A0X8JQM8-F1
#
_cell.length_a   1.000
_cell.length_b   1.000
_cell.length_c   1.000
_cell.angle_alpha   90.00
_cell.angle_beta   90.00
_cell.angle_gamma   90.00
#
_symmetry.space_group_name_H-M   'P 1'
#
loop_
_entity.id
_entity.type
_entity.pdbx_description
1 polymer ?
#
loop_
_entity_poly.entity_id
_entity_poly.type
_entity_poly.pdbx_seq_one_letter_code
_entity_poly.pdbx_strand_id
1 'polypeptide(L)' 'MIQTMNTLKIFDIGWGFFKSAVFALLIASVGCFKGYQVRGGAASVGKATTSSVVTGIFLVVLVDSILAVILRYWRP' A
#
# COMPACT_ATOMS: atom_id res chain seq x y z
N MET A 1 12.02 10.25 -27.90
CA MET A 1 10.60 10.29 -27.49
C MET A 1 9.80 9.04 -27.90
N ILE A 2 10.12 8.39 -29.04
CA ILE A 2 9.35 7.23 -29.58
C ILE A 2 9.56 5.92 -28.79
N GLN A 3 10.66 5.77 -28.03
CA GLN A 3 10.97 4.56 -27.24
C GLN A 3 10.24 4.51 -25.88
N THR A 4 9.88 5.66 -25.30
CA THR A 4 9.13 5.74 -24.04
C THR A 4 7.69 5.27 -24.21
N MET A 5 7.08 5.55 -25.38
CA MET A 5 5.72 5.13 -25.70
C MET A 5 5.56 3.62 -25.95
N ASN A 6 6.63 2.93 -26.36
CA ASN A 6 6.60 1.46 -26.53
C ASN A 6 6.99 0.71 -25.24
N THR A 7 7.57 1.42 -24.26
CA THR A 7 7.90 0.89 -22.92
C THR A 7 6.72 1.03 -21.96
N LEU A 8 5.93 2.10 -22.07
CA LEU A 8 4.64 2.28 -21.41
C LEU A 8 3.56 1.41 -22.07
N LYS A 9 3.66 0.08 -21.94
CA LYS A 9 2.57 -0.81 -22.32
C LYS A 9 1.38 -0.60 -21.37
N ILE A 10 0.16 -0.88 -21.85
CA ILE A 10 -1.06 -1.02 -21.03
C ILE A 10 -0.82 -1.83 -19.74
N PHE A 11 0.16 -2.73 -19.77
CA PHE A 11 0.63 -3.49 -18.62
C PHE A 11 1.08 -2.65 -17.42
N ASP A 12 1.82 -1.54 -17.62
CA ASP A 12 2.27 -0.67 -16.51
C ASP A 12 1.09 0.07 -15.86
N ILE A 13 0.10 0.48 -16.68
CA ILE A 13 -1.15 1.09 -16.20
C ILE A 13 -1.97 0.07 -15.41
N GLY A 14 -2.14 -1.15 -15.93
CA GLY A 14 -2.86 -2.23 -15.24
C GLY A 14 -2.18 -2.63 -13.94
N TRP A 15 -0.84 -2.67 -13.92
CA TRP A 15 -0.06 -2.95 -12.72
C TRP A 15 -0.18 -1.85 -11.67
N GLY A 16 -0.15 -0.58 -12.08
CA GLY A 16 -0.39 0.56 -11.20
C GLY A 16 -1.78 0.54 -10.58
N PHE A 17 -2.80 0.18 -11.36
CA PHE A 17 -4.18 0.06 -10.87
C PHE A 17 -4.32 -1.08 -9.86
N PHE A 18 -3.76 -2.26 -10.16
CA PHE A 18 -3.73 -3.40 -9.24
C PHE A 18 -3.01 -3.06 -7.93
N LYS A 19 -1.82 -2.45 -8.02
CA LYS A 19 -1.03 -2.02 -6.86
C LYS A 19 -1.79 -1.02 -5.98
N SER A 20 -2.48 -0.05 -6.60
CA SER A 20 -3.29 0.94 -5.88
C SER A 20 -4.48 0.31 -5.16
N ALA A 21 -5.16 -0.66 -5.78
CA ALA A 21 -6.26 -1.39 -5.15
C ALA A 21 -5.78 -2.21 -3.93
N VAL A 22 -4.61 -2.85 -4.04
CA VAL A 22 -3.99 -3.58 -2.92
C VAL A 22 -3.66 -2.64 -1.76
N PHE A 23 -3.09 -1.46 -2.04
CA PHE A 23 -2.80 -0.47 -1.00
C PHE A 23 -4.05 0.05 -0.32
N ALA A 24 -5.12 0.33 -1.07
CA ALA A 24 -6.38 0.76 -0.49
C ALA A 24 -6.96 -0.29 0.48
N LEU A 25 -6.95 -1.57 0.10
CA LEU A 25 -7.39 -2.68 0.95
C LEU A 25 -6.53 -2.82 2.22
N LEU A 26 -5.21 -2.68 2.11
CA LEU A 26 -4.29 -2.77 3.25
C LEU A 26 -4.50 -1.61 4.23
N ILE A 27 -4.61 -0.38 3.74
CA ILE A 27 -4.81 0.79 4.59
C ILE A 27 -6.18 0.72 5.29
N ALA A 28 -7.23 0.33 4.56
CA ALA A 28 -8.57 0.19 5.14
C ALA A 28 -8.60 -0.91 6.21
N SER A 29 -8.03 -2.08 5.93
CA SER A 29 -8.01 -3.21 6.88
C SER A 29 -7.19 -2.90 8.14
N VAL A 30 -6.00 -2.31 8.01
CA VAL A 30 -5.16 -1.92 9.16
C VAL A 30 -5.86 -0.82 9.97
N GLY A 31 -6.47 0.15 9.30
CA GLY A 31 -7.23 1.23 9.92
C GLY A 31 -8.41 0.70 10.75
N CYS A 32 -9.25 -0.15 10.14
CA CYS A 32 -10.37 -0.78 10.83
C CYS A 32 -9.90 -1.67 11.99
N PHE A 33 -8.86 -2.48 11.79
CA PHE A 33 -8.38 -3.42 12.81
C PHE A 33 -7.83 -2.71 14.06
N LYS A 34 -7.01 -1.66 13.88
CA LYS A 34 -6.53 -0.84 15.00
C LYS A 34 -7.67 -0.05 15.64
N GLY A 35 -8.64 0.42 14.84
CA GLY A 35 -9.85 1.09 15.33
C GLY A 35 -10.72 0.20 16.22
N TYR A 36 -10.92 -1.06 15.84
CA TYR A 36 -11.65 -2.05 16.63
C TYR A 36 -10.95 -2.42 17.94
N GLN A 37 -9.61 -2.40 17.97
CA GLN A 37 -8.84 -2.69 19.18
C GLN A 37 -8.77 -1.53 20.18
N VAL A 38 -9.28 -0.35 19.84
CA VAL A 38 -9.27 0.78 20.78
C VAL A 38 -10.25 0.52 21.91
N ARG A 39 -9.71 0.39 23.12
CA ARG A 39 -10.47 0.31 24.37
C ARG A 39 -10.08 1.51 25.22
N GLY A 40 -10.91 2.55 25.25
CA GLY A 40 -10.68 3.75 26.05
C GLY A 40 -11.27 5.04 25.45
N GLY A 41 -11.11 6.15 26.17
CA GLY A 41 -11.59 7.48 25.75
C GLY A 41 -10.75 8.17 24.67
N ALA A 42 -11.02 9.46 24.44
CA ALA A 42 -10.44 10.23 23.33
C ALA A 42 -8.90 10.21 23.23
N ALA A 43 -8.19 10.17 24.37
CA ALA A 43 -6.73 10.09 24.40
C ALA A 43 -6.19 8.73 23.88
N SER A 44 -6.89 7.62 24.14
CA SER A 44 -6.49 6.29 23.66
C SER A 44 -6.73 6.14 22.16
N VAL A 45 -7.79 6.77 21.63
CA VAL A 45 -8.05 6.83 20.18
C VAL A 45 -6.90 7.52 19.45
N GLY A 46 -6.43 8.67 19.95
CA GLY A 46 -5.29 9.38 19.36
C GLY A 46 -4.03 8.52 19.26
N LYS A 47 -3.64 7.86 20.37
CA LYS A 47 -2.49 6.95 20.39
C LYS A 47 -2.65 5.76 19.43
N ALA A 48 -3.84 5.17 19.38
CA ALA A 48 -4.13 4.06 18.50
C ALA A 48 -4.08 4.48 17.02
N THR A 49 -4.60 5.67 16.68
CA THR A 49 -4.55 6.23 15.32
C THR A 49 -3.12 6.47 14.86
N THR A 50 -2.25 7.07 15.68
CA THR A 50 -0.84 7.27 15.32
C THR A 50 -0.13 5.94 15.10
N SER A 51 -0.34 4.98 16.00
CA SER A 51 0.23 3.64 15.86
C SER A 51 -0.33 2.88 14.64
N SER A 52 -1.59 3.11 14.28
CA SER A 52 -2.24 2.57 13.10
C SER A 52 -1.59 3.08 11.82
N VAL A 53 -1.40 4.40 11.70
CA VAL A 53 -0.79 5.04 10.53
C VAL A 53 0.65 4.56 10.33
N VAL A 54 1.46 4.51 11.40
CA VAL A 54 2.85 4.02 11.30
C VAL A 54 2.90 2.57 10.84
N THR A 55 2.04 1.71 11.41
CA THR A 55 1.96 0.29 11.00
C THR A 55 1.51 0.17 9.54
N GLY A 56 0.50 0.95 9.13
CA GLY A 56 -0.04 0.93 7.77
C GLY A 56 0.97 1.37 6.72
N ILE A 57 1.65 2.51 6.93
CA ILE A 57 2.68 3.00 6.00
C ILE A 57 3.83 2.00 5.88
N PHE A 58 4.26 1.41 7.00
CA PHE A 58 5.33 0.42 6.98
C PHE A 58 4.94 -0.81 6.13
N LEU A 59 3.71 -1.30 6.29
CA LEU A 59 3.18 -2.43 5.53
C LEU A 59 3.05 -2.12 4.04
N VAL A 60 2.60 -0.90 3.70
CA VAL A 60 2.51 -0.43 2.32
C VAL A 60 3.89 -0.40 1.66
N VAL A 61 4.91 0.16 2.33
CA VAL A 61 6.29 0.21 1.80
C VAL A 61 6.87 -1.19 1.59
N LEU A 62 6.59 -2.12 2.52
CA LEU A 62 7.05 -3.51 2.43
C LEU A 62 6.43 -4.21 1.21
N VAL A 63 5.11 -4.08 1.03
CA VAL A 63 4.38 -4.65 -0.11
C VAL A 63 4.82 -3.98 -1.43
N ASP A 64 5.04 -2.67 -1.42
CA ASP A 64 5.57 -1.93 -2.56
C ASP A 64 6.91 -2.50 -3.04
N SER A 65 7.86 -2.66 -2.11
CA SER A 65 9.19 -3.21 -2.40
C SER A 65 9.12 -4.63 -2.95
N ILE A 66 8.27 -5.49 -2.37
CA ILE A 66 8.09 -6.86 -2.86
C ILE A 66 7.55 -6.84 -4.30
N LEU A 67 6.51 -6.04 -4.58
CA LEU A 67 5.96 -5.91 -5.93
C LEU A 67 6.96 -5.33 -6.93
N ALA A 68 7.79 -4.38 -6.50
CA ALA A 68 8.84 -3.79 -7.34
C ALA A 68 9.94 -4.81 -7.69
N VAL A 69 10.38 -5.62 -6.71
CA VAL A 69 11.36 -6.70 -6.94
C VAL A 69 10.77 -7.78 -7.85
N ILE A 70 9.52 -8.18 -7.63
CA ILE A 70 8.82 -9.15 -8.48
C ILE A 70 8.72 -8.63 -9.91
N LEU A 71 8.28 -7.39 -10.11
CA LEU A 71 8.17 -6.80 -11.44
C LEU A 71 9.53 -6.69 -12.15
N ARG A 72 10.59 -6.37 -11.40
CA ARG A 72 11.96 -6.29 -11.91
C ARG A 72 12.55 -7.66 -12.22
N TYR A 73 12.18 -8.69 -11.48
CA TYR A 73 12.61 -10.07 -11.73
C TYR A 73 11.83 -10.74 -12.86
N TRP A 74 10.53 -10.47 -12.98
CA TRP A 74 9.65 -11.01 -14.04
C TRP A 74 9.89 -10.35 -15.41
N ARG A 75 10.64 -9.24 -15.44
CA ARG A 75 11.14 -8.58 -16.63
C ARG A 75 12.59 -9.04 -16.88
N PRO A 76 12.84 -10.13 -17.64
CA PRO A 76 14.18 -10.40 -18.13
C PRO A 76 14.69 -9.25 -19.00
#